data_AF-A0A2T1C6F6-F1
#
_entry.id   AF-A0A2T1C6F6-F1
#
_cell.length_a   1.000
_cell.length_b   1.000
_cell.length_c   1.000
_cell.angle_alpha   90.00
_cell.angle_beta   90.00
_cell.angle_gamma   90.00
#
_symmetry.space_group_name_H-M   'P 1'
#
loop_
_entity.id
_entity.type
_entity.pdbx_description
1 polymer ?
#
loop_
_entity_poly.entity_id
_entity_poly.type
_entity_poly.pdbx_seq_one_letter_code
_entity_poly.pdbx_strand_id
1 'polypeptide(L)'
;MSEVQAQNPNLTSHNQNTVICKPPLPGSPFVVSNSSSLEESISTQQLSPSTMRQVPSGSYPSATHQPTQIQGSHPPNQVPISHQNQPKMSPKQPSLAYLIRAAFEKGFSDVHLGVGERPRFRDRGQIEMTNFPITDQATFYNWLKEILTEDEIRRFQNQLEFDGATQYDFARVRINIFGSLLGPGMVLRLIPLKILTMEQLRLPPVFRDVCHYHKGLILVTGPTGSGKSTTMAAMIDYINKEMPKHIITIEDPIEFVHQSKKALIRQREVGIHTLKFDNALKAALREDPDIILIGEMRDKETVNTALKAAQTGHLVMGTLHTNSAVKTLERILSLYSAEEQDAMRMALSESLVSIIAQGLCRTTDGKRMAYHDILINTETVKDYIQKGRNDEILALMAENEFDGMVTMNKSIFSLYQEGLITEEVALEMSPTRNEMAMMLRGRF
;
A
#
# COMPACT_ATOMS: atom_id res chain seq x y z
N MET A 1 71.39 -21.48 8.66
CA MET A 1 71.08 -20.23 7.93
C MET A 1 69.99 -19.51 8.70
N SER A 2 70.44 -18.56 9.54
CA SER A 2 69.75 -17.37 10.10
C SER A 2 68.38 -17.59 10.76
N GLU A 3 68.27 -17.85 12.08
CA GLU A 3 68.39 -16.93 13.25
C GLU A 3 67.34 -15.81 13.24
N VAL A 4 66.52 -15.56 14.29
CA VAL A 4 66.93 -15.21 15.67
C VAL A 4 65.85 -15.58 16.73
N GLN A 5 66.34 -16.18 17.83
CA GLN A 5 65.95 -16.22 19.26
C GLN A 5 64.56 -15.67 19.70
N ALA A 6 63.68 -16.39 20.40
CA ALA A 6 63.72 -17.03 21.73
C ALA A 6 63.69 -16.06 22.94
N GLN A 7 62.57 -16.00 23.68
CA GLN A 7 62.46 -16.37 25.11
C GLN A 7 61.08 -16.00 25.72
N ASN A 8 60.44 -17.03 26.29
CA ASN A 8 59.40 -17.02 27.35
C ASN A 8 60.14 -17.21 28.71
N PRO A 9 59.56 -17.26 29.95
CA PRO A 9 58.15 -17.38 30.37
C PRO A 9 57.79 -16.72 31.75
N ASN A 10 56.62 -17.10 32.31
CA ASN A 10 56.24 -17.19 33.74
C ASN A 10 55.72 -15.92 34.46
N LEU A 11 54.75 -15.93 35.39
CA LEU A 11 53.96 -16.97 36.10
C LEU A 11 52.89 -16.23 36.95
N THR A 12 51.68 -16.81 37.10
CA THR A 12 50.76 -16.75 38.30
C THR A 12 50.22 -15.39 38.79
N SER A 13 49.02 -15.20 39.36
CA SER A 13 48.01 -16.07 40.00
C SER A 13 46.72 -15.27 40.29
N HIS A 14 45.58 -15.96 40.26
CA HIS A 14 44.38 -15.87 41.14
C HIS A 14 43.89 -14.54 41.73
N ASN A 15 42.65 -14.15 41.39
CA ASN A 15 41.43 -14.20 42.25
C ASN A 15 40.23 -13.66 41.46
N GLN A 16 39.27 -14.48 41.03
CA GLN A 16 38.01 -14.79 41.74
C GLN A 16 37.32 -13.59 42.41
N ASN A 17 36.32 -13.03 41.74
CA ASN A 17 35.02 -12.77 42.37
C ASN A 17 33.90 -12.73 41.31
N THR A 18 33.21 -13.85 41.22
CA THR A 18 31.94 -14.07 40.51
C THR A 18 30.80 -13.45 41.30
N VAL A 19 30.00 -12.57 40.69
CA VAL A 19 28.63 -12.25 41.16
C VAL A 19 27.65 -12.70 40.08
N ILE A 20 27.01 -13.83 40.34
CA ILE A 20 25.92 -14.40 39.55
C ILE A 20 24.62 -13.80 40.09
N CYS A 21 23.98 -12.92 39.31
CA CYS A 21 22.62 -12.44 39.62
C CYS A 21 21.60 -13.53 39.23
N LYS A 22 20.88 -14.05 40.23
CA LYS A 22 19.69 -14.89 40.04
C LYS A 22 18.44 -14.02 39.82
N PRO A 23 17.48 -14.43 38.96
CA PRO A 23 16.21 -13.74 38.79
C PRO A 23 15.22 -14.04 39.94
N PRO A 24 14.31 -13.12 40.30
CA PRO A 24 13.33 -13.34 41.36
C PRO A 24 12.14 -14.20 40.87
N LEU A 25 11.66 -15.07 41.76
CA LEU A 25 10.43 -15.87 41.63
C LEU A 25 9.19 -15.07 42.11
N PRO A 26 7.98 -15.43 41.66
CA PRO A 26 6.78 -14.60 41.78
C PRO A 26 6.14 -14.65 43.18
N GLY A 27 5.66 -13.49 43.63
CA GLY A 27 4.85 -13.35 44.85
C GLY A 27 3.38 -13.71 44.63
N SER A 28 2.82 -14.42 45.61
CA SER A 28 1.42 -14.83 45.75
C SER A 28 0.47 -13.66 46.08
N PRO A 29 -0.86 -13.81 45.87
CA PRO A 29 -1.77 -12.69 45.66
C PRO A 29 -2.22 -12.00 46.96
N PHE A 30 -2.36 -10.68 46.89
CA PHE A 30 -2.98 -9.86 47.92
C PHE A 30 -4.51 -10.03 47.91
N VAL A 31 -5.04 -10.32 49.09
CA VAL A 31 -6.45 -10.21 49.48
C VAL A 31 -6.78 -8.73 49.66
N VAL A 32 -7.83 -8.24 48.99
CA VAL A 32 -8.45 -6.95 49.33
C VAL A 32 -9.91 -7.20 49.71
N SER A 33 -10.22 -6.72 50.90
CA SER A 33 -11.48 -6.69 51.62
C SER A 33 -12.59 -5.94 50.90
N ASN A 34 -13.76 -6.57 50.79
CA ASN A 34 -15.04 -5.92 50.51
C ASN A 34 -15.63 -5.37 51.82
N SER A 35 -16.06 -4.11 51.80
CA SER A 35 -17.12 -3.61 52.68
C SER A 35 -17.90 -2.49 51.97
N SER A 36 -19.18 -2.79 51.72
CA SER A 36 -20.38 -1.92 51.85
C SER A 36 -20.34 -0.50 51.26
N SER A 37 -21.34 0.02 50.55
CA SER A 37 -22.72 -0.36 50.22
C SER A 37 -23.32 0.91 49.64
N LEU A 38 -24.19 0.83 48.63
CA LEU A 38 -25.42 1.61 48.53
C LEU A 38 -26.24 1.11 47.33
N GLU A 39 -27.49 0.84 47.65
CA GLU A 39 -28.54 0.25 46.83
C GLU A 39 -29.07 1.26 45.80
N GLU A 40 -29.50 0.79 44.62
CA GLU A 40 -30.75 1.26 44.01
C GLU A 40 -31.27 0.28 42.94
N SER A 41 -32.43 -0.31 43.27
CA SER A 41 -33.50 -0.90 42.44
C SER A 41 -33.26 -1.24 40.96
N ILE A 42 -33.37 -2.54 40.63
CA ILE A 42 -33.69 -3.03 39.28
C ILE A 42 -35.11 -3.61 39.30
N SER A 43 -35.99 -3.02 38.50
CA SER A 43 -37.31 -3.53 38.17
C SER A 43 -37.19 -4.52 37.01
N THR A 44 -37.55 -5.78 37.26
CA THR A 44 -37.79 -6.83 36.26
C THR A 44 -39.09 -6.55 35.50
N GLN A 45 -39.01 -6.38 34.17
CA GLN A 45 -40.15 -6.59 33.29
C GLN A 45 -39.83 -7.61 32.20
N GLN A 46 -40.71 -8.60 32.16
CA GLN A 46 -40.78 -9.72 31.23
C GLN A 46 -41.15 -9.24 29.82
N LEU A 47 -40.49 -9.82 28.81
CA LEU A 47 -40.89 -9.75 27.42
C LEU A 47 -41.90 -10.87 27.11
N SER A 48 -43.05 -10.50 26.54
CA SER A 48 -44.02 -11.40 25.94
C SER A 48 -44.12 -11.14 24.41
N PRO A 49 -44.47 -12.16 23.59
CA PRO A 49 -44.31 -12.11 22.14
C PRO A 49 -45.57 -11.57 21.42
N SER A 50 -45.39 -10.76 20.38
CA SER A 50 -46.46 -10.20 19.55
C SER A 50 -46.53 -10.84 18.15
N THR A 51 -47.53 -11.71 18.01
CA THR A 51 -48.58 -11.75 16.98
C THR A 51 -48.22 -11.65 15.48
N MET A 52 -48.37 -12.81 14.81
CA MET A 52 -48.57 -12.96 13.36
C MET A 52 -49.78 -12.18 12.85
N ARG A 53 -49.66 -11.52 11.69
CA ARG A 53 -50.79 -11.06 10.87
C ARG A 53 -50.77 -11.75 9.50
N GLN A 54 -51.85 -12.48 9.24
CA GLN A 54 -52.20 -13.09 7.96
C GLN A 54 -52.63 -12.02 6.94
N VAL A 55 -52.32 -12.26 5.67
CA VAL A 55 -52.85 -11.51 4.52
C VAL A 55 -53.88 -12.41 3.81
N PRO A 56 -55.11 -11.94 3.52
CA PRO A 56 -56.12 -12.77 2.89
C PRO A 56 -56.05 -12.77 1.37
N SER A 57 -56.33 -13.94 0.79
CA SER A 57 -56.59 -14.23 -0.61
C SER A 57 -57.91 -13.63 -1.10
N GLY A 58 -57.88 -12.96 -2.26
CA GLY A 58 -59.06 -12.48 -2.98
C GLY A 58 -59.02 -12.91 -4.46
N SER A 59 -60.16 -13.38 -4.93
CA SER A 59 -60.41 -14.08 -6.19
C SER A 59 -61.31 -13.29 -7.16
N TYR A 60 -61.24 -13.64 -8.47
CA TYR A 60 -62.17 -13.42 -9.60
C TYR A 60 -62.02 -12.14 -10.47
N PRO A 61 -62.50 -12.12 -11.76
CA PRO A 61 -62.86 -13.22 -12.69
C PRO A 61 -62.31 -13.07 -14.14
N SER A 62 -62.49 -14.14 -14.91
CA SER A 62 -62.33 -14.26 -16.36
C SER A 62 -63.37 -13.43 -17.15
N ALA A 63 -62.97 -12.87 -18.30
CA ALA A 63 -63.89 -12.45 -19.35
C ALA A 63 -63.33 -12.78 -20.74
N THR A 64 -64.04 -13.66 -21.43
CA THR A 64 -63.95 -14.03 -22.84
C THR A 64 -64.54 -12.95 -23.75
N HIS A 65 -63.87 -12.59 -24.84
CA HIS A 65 -64.50 -12.20 -26.11
C HIS A 65 -63.55 -12.44 -27.30
N GLN A 66 -64.04 -13.19 -28.29
CA GLN A 66 -63.62 -13.17 -29.71
C GLN A 66 -64.74 -12.48 -30.53
N PRO A 67 -64.63 -12.29 -31.86
CA PRO A 67 -63.63 -11.54 -32.61
C PRO A 67 -64.32 -10.54 -33.59
N THR A 68 -63.60 -9.53 -34.10
CA THR A 68 -64.10 -8.73 -35.23
C THR A 68 -63.06 -8.67 -36.35
N GLN A 69 -63.44 -9.21 -37.51
CA GLN A 69 -62.71 -9.10 -38.78
C GLN A 69 -62.95 -7.73 -39.41
N ILE A 70 -61.89 -7.07 -39.91
CA ILE A 70 -61.97 -6.10 -41.00
C ILE A 70 -60.85 -6.42 -42.00
N GLN A 71 -61.22 -6.46 -43.28
CA GLN A 71 -60.42 -6.80 -44.44
C GLN A 71 -59.52 -5.65 -44.92
N GLY A 72 -58.31 -5.99 -45.37
CA GLY A 72 -57.70 -5.56 -46.64
C GLY A 72 -57.14 -4.13 -46.81
N SER A 73 -55.81 -4.00 -46.90
CA SER A 73 -55.10 -3.26 -47.96
C SER A 73 -53.58 -3.53 -47.94
N HIS A 74 -52.97 -3.45 -49.12
CA HIS A 74 -51.63 -3.95 -49.55
C HIS A 74 -50.38 -3.39 -48.82
N PRO A 75 -49.18 -4.02 -48.98
CA PRO A 75 -48.05 -3.92 -48.06
C PRO A 75 -47.04 -2.82 -48.45
N PRO A 76 -46.21 -2.32 -47.51
CA PRO A 76 -44.93 -1.71 -47.86
C PRO A 76 -43.77 -2.70 -47.65
N ASN A 77 -43.02 -2.91 -48.74
CA ASN A 77 -41.64 -3.40 -48.84
C ASN A 77 -41.03 -4.11 -47.62
N GLN A 78 -40.95 -5.44 -47.71
CA GLN A 78 -39.92 -6.20 -47.00
C GLN A 78 -38.57 -5.90 -47.66
N VAL A 79 -37.69 -5.25 -46.91
CA VAL A 79 -36.25 -5.26 -47.20
C VAL A 79 -35.78 -6.72 -47.14
N PRO A 80 -34.99 -7.23 -48.09
CA PRO A 80 -34.50 -8.60 -48.01
C PRO A 80 -33.64 -8.73 -46.75
N ILE A 81 -34.03 -9.60 -45.83
CA ILE A 81 -33.14 -10.05 -44.76
C ILE A 81 -32.04 -10.85 -45.44
N SER A 82 -30.87 -10.23 -45.60
CA SER A 82 -29.66 -10.89 -46.03
C SER A 82 -29.25 -11.92 -44.98
N HIS A 83 -29.69 -13.17 -45.18
CA HIS A 83 -29.12 -14.33 -44.50
C HIS A 83 -27.70 -14.61 -45.02
N GLN A 84 -26.73 -13.75 -44.72
CA GLN A 84 -25.31 -14.07 -44.88
C GLN A 84 -24.45 -13.32 -43.84
N ASN A 85 -24.23 -13.98 -42.71
CA ASN A 85 -22.90 -14.14 -42.13
C ASN A 85 -22.99 -15.21 -41.04
N GLN A 86 -22.85 -16.47 -41.44
CA GLN A 86 -22.25 -17.44 -40.53
C GLN A 86 -20.91 -16.82 -40.08
N PRO A 87 -20.53 -16.86 -38.79
CA PRO A 87 -19.24 -16.35 -38.37
C PRO A 87 -18.16 -17.10 -39.14
N LYS A 88 -17.53 -16.42 -40.10
CA LYS A 88 -16.27 -16.86 -40.70
C LYS A 88 -15.35 -17.18 -39.54
N MET A 89 -14.75 -18.37 -39.54
CA MET A 89 -13.74 -18.76 -38.55
C MET A 89 -12.82 -17.57 -38.30
N SER A 90 -12.80 -17.09 -37.05
CA SER A 90 -12.01 -15.93 -36.69
C SER A 90 -10.54 -16.23 -36.97
N PRO A 91 -9.77 -15.27 -37.54
CA PRO A 91 -8.31 -15.40 -37.63
C PRO A 91 -7.79 -15.78 -36.25
N LYS A 92 -6.82 -16.69 -36.15
CA LYS A 92 -6.27 -17.24 -34.88
C LYS A 92 -6.07 -16.13 -33.83
N GLN A 93 -7.10 -15.88 -33.02
CA GLN A 93 -7.13 -14.78 -32.05
C GLN A 93 -6.11 -15.12 -30.96
N PRO A 94 -5.32 -14.14 -30.49
CA PRO A 94 -4.33 -14.40 -29.46
C PRO A 94 -5.02 -14.79 -28.15
N SER A 95 -4.40 -15.68 -27.38
CA SER A 95 -4.82 -15.92 -25.99
C SER A 95 -4.57 -14.67 -25.14
N LEU A 96 -5.28 -14.57 -24.02
CA LEU A 96 -5.08 -13.46 -23.10
C LEU A 96 -3.65 -13.48 -22.54
N ALA A 97 -3.17 -14.68 -22.16
CA ALA A 97 -1.81 -14.88 -21.68
C ALA A 97 -0.74 -14.37 -22.67
N TYR A 98 -0.95 -14.57 -23.99
CA TYR A 98 -0.03 -14.08 -25.01
C TYR A 98 -0.02 -12.55 -25.09
N LEU A 99 -1.20 -11.90 -25.04
CA LEU A 99 -1.30 -10.44 -25.05
C LEU A 99 -0.61 -9.82 -23.84
N ILE A 100 -0.86 -10.39 -22.65
CA ILE A 100 -0.24 -9.96 -21.39
C ILE A 100 1.28 -10.11 -21.46
N ARG A 101 1.79 -11.25 -21.94
CA ARG A 101 3.23 -11.48 -22.09
C ARG A 101 3.88 -10.52 -23.08
N ALA A 102 3.26 -10.33 -24.25
CA ALA A 102 3.75 -9.39 -25.25
C ALA A 102 3.77 -7.94 -24.74
N ALA A 103 2.79 -7.57 -23.92
CA ALA A 103 2.76 -6.26 -23.27
C ALA A 103 3.87 -6.13 -22.21
N PHE A 104 4.05 -7.16 -21.37
CA PHE A 104 5.07 -7.21 -20.33
C PHE A 104 6.50 -7.12 -20.89
N GLU A 105 6.82 -7.94 -21.90
CA GLU A 105 8.16 -7.98 -22.52
C GLU A 105 8.57 -6.65 -23.16
N LYS A 106 7.58 -5.87 -23.61
CA LYS A 106 7.79 -4.52 -24.16
C LYS A 106 7.73 -3.40 -23.11
N GLY A 107 7.46 -3.73 -21.85
CA GLY A 107 7.45 -2.77 -20.74
C GLY A 107 6.21 -1.88 -20.66
N PHE A 108 5.10 -2.28 -21.26
CA PHE A 108 3.83 -1.55 -21.15
C PHE A 108 3.23 -1.67 -19.74
N SER A 109 2.51 -0.64 -19.28
CA SER A 109 1.90 -0.60 -17.95
C SER A 109 0.51 -1.25 -17.89
N ASP A 110 -0.28 -1.07 -18.95
CA ASP A 110 -1.67 -1.54 -18.99
C ASP A 110 -2.03 -2.15 -20.36
N VAL A 111 -2.91 -3.14 -20.36
CA VAL A 111 -3.51 -3.77 -21.54
C VAL A 111 -5.01 -3.47 -21.55
N HIS A 112 -5.47 -2.81 -22.61
CA HIS A 112 -6.87 -2.41 -22.81
C HIS A 112 -7.50 -3.29 -23.88
N LEU A 113 -8.58 -3.98 -23.53
CA LEU A 113 -9.27 -4.96 -24.36
C LEU A 113 -10.78 -4.70 -24.33
N GLY A 114 -11.46 -4.87 -25.46
CA GLY A 114 -12.90 -4.64 -25.53
C GLY A 114 -13.51 -5.26 -26.78
N VAL A 115 -14.75 -5.74 -26.65
CA VAL A 115 -15.51 -6.29 -27.80
C VAL A 115 -15.74 -5.20 -28.84
N GLY A 116 -15.49 -5.53 -30.11
CA GLY A 116 -15.58 -4.58 -31.21
C GLY A 116 -14.37 -3.65 -31.34
N GLU A 117 -13.34 -3.81 -30.48
CA GLU A 117 -12.16 -2.96 -30.47
C GLU A 117 -10.86 -3.76 -30.71
N ARG A 118 -9.85 -3.08 -31.26
CA ARG A 118 -8.48 -3.63 -31.32
C ARG A 118 -7.83 -3.50 -29.94
N PRO A 119 -7.10 -4.54 -29.46
CA PRO A 119 -6.27 -4.43 -28.27
C PRO A 119 -5.35 -3.21 -28.31
N ARG A 120 -5.20 -2.52 -27.19
CA ARG A 120 -4.30 -1.37 -27.05
C ARG A 120 -3.44 -1.53 -25.80
N PHE A 121 -2.20 -1.07 -25.86
CA PHE A 121 -1.29 -1.10 -24.72
C PHE A 121 -0.97 0.33 -24.27
N ARG A 122 -0.67 0.54 -22.99
CA ARG A 122 -0.27 1.84 -22.46
C ARG A 122 1.24 1.86 -22.17
N ASP A 123 1.98 2.77 -22.80
CA ASP A 123 3.37 3.08 -22.45
C ASP A 123 3.42 4.43 -21.74
N ARG A 124 3.80 4.44 -20.45
CA ARG A 124 4.08 5.65 -19.66
C ARG A 124 3.03 6.77 -19.84
N GLY A 125 1.75 6.39 -19.90
CA GLY A 125 0.62 7.30 -20.02
C GLY A 125 0.04 7.43 -21.43
N GLN A 126 0.74 7.02 -22.48
CA GLN A 126 0.26 7.07 -23.87
C GLN A 126 -0.33 5.73 -24.30
N ILE A 127 -1.47 5.73 -24.99
CA ILE A 127 -2.11 4.52 -25.52
C ILE A 127 -1.61 4.25 -26.94
N GLU A 128 -1.07 3.07 -27.18
CA GLU A 128 -0.64 2.58 -28.48
C GLU A 128 -1.63 1.55 -29.04
N MET A 129 -2.03 1.74 -30.29
CA MET A 129 -2.85 0.75 -31.00
C MET A 129 -1.96 -0.40 -31.45
N THR A 130 -2.37 -1.63 -31.11
CA THR A 130 -1.64 -2.83 -31.55
C THR A 130 -2.09 -3.26 -32.96
N ASN A 131 -1.31 -4.14 -33.57
CA ASN A 131 -1.67 -4.79 -34.84
C ASN A 131 -2.56 -6.03 -34.65
N PHE A 132 -3.03 -6.30 -33.42
CA PHE A 132 -3.95 -7.41 -33.16
C PHE A 132 -5.31 -7.19 -33.84
N PRO A 133 -6.01 -8.26 -34.22
CA PRO A 133 -7.34 -8.18 -34.82
C PRO A 133 -8.35 -7.52 -33.85
N ILE A 134 -9.47 -7.07 -34.41
CA ILE A 134 -10.61 -6.62 -33.61
C ILE A 134 -11.11 -7.81 -32.78
N THR A 135 -11.37 -7.58 -31.50
CA THR A 135 -11.85 -8.58 -30.56
C THR A 135 -13.32 -8.87 -30.82
N ASP A 136 -13.67 -10.13 -31.07
CA ASP A 136 -15.07 -10.56 -31.12
C ASP A 136 -15.57 -11.02 -29.73
N GLN A 137 -16.89 -11.16 -29.60
CA GLN A 137 -17.53 -11.52 -28.33
C GLN A 137 -17.06 -12.90 -27.80
N ALA A 138 -16.86 -13.86 -28.69
CA ALA A 138 -16.43 -15.21 -28.31
C ALA A 138 -15.01 -15.20 -27.75
N THR A 139 -14.12 -14.45 -28.37
CA THR A 139 -12.72 -14.26 -27.94
C THR A 139 -12.67 -13.60 -26.57
N PHE A 140 -13.46 -12.54 -26.35
CA PHE A 140 -13.50 -11.87 -25.06
C PHE A 140 -13.97 -12.81 -23.93
N TYR A 141 -15.02 -13.62 -24.16
CA TYR A 141 -15.46 -14.61 -23.17
C TYR A 141 -14.44 -15.74 -22.96
N ASN A 142 -13.65 -16.11 -23.97
CA ASN A 142 -12.56 -17.06 -23.79
C ASN A 142 -11.46 -16.46 -22.90
N TRP A 143 -11.11 -15.17 -23.10
CA TRP A 143 -10.19 -14.46 -22.21
C TRP A 143 -10.69 -14.42 -20.78
N LEU A 144 -11.99 -14.17 -20.54
CA LEU A 144 -12.55 -14.23 -19.19
C LEU A 144 -12.34 -15.61 -18.54
N LYS A 145 -12.56 -16.69 -19.29
CA LYS A 145 -12.34 -18.06 -18.80
C LYS A 145 -10.88 -18.42 -18.55
N GLU A 146 -9.93 -17.69 -19.16
CA GLU A 146 -8.50 -17.88 -18.87
C GLU A 146 -8.12 -17.35 -17.48
N ILE A 147 -8.80 -16.30 -16.98
CA ILE A 147 -8.39 -15.59 -15.75
C ILE A 147 -9.41 -15.60 -14.61
N LEU A 148 -10.66 -15.94 -14.89
CA LEU A 148 -11.75 -15.98 -13.90
C LEU A 148 -12.35 -17.38 -13.74
N THR A 149 -12.85 -17.64 -12.55
CA THR A 149 -13.72 -18.79 -12.27
C THR A 149 -15.13 -18.57 -12.83
N GLU A 150 -15.88 -19.65 -13.04
CA GLU A 150 -17.28 -19.57 -13.50
C GLU A 150 -18.18 -18.74 -12.56
N ASP A 151 -17.93 -18.79 -11.25
CA ASP A 151 -18.68 -17.98 -10.28
C ASP A 151 -18.35 -16.49 -10.40
N GLU A 152 -17.10 -16.12 -10.66
CA GLU A 152 -16.70 -14.73 -10.91
C GLU A 152 -17.27 -14.21 -12.23
N ILE A 153 -17.29 -15.04 -13.28
CA ILE A 153 -17.93 -14.68 -14.55
C ILE A 153 -19.43 -14.43 -14.34
N ARG A 154 -20.12 -15.27 -13.57
CA ARG A 154 -21.53 -15.05 -13.22
C ARG A 154 -21.73 -13.78 -12.40
N ARG A 155 -20.84 -13.47 -11.46
CA ARG A 155 -20.89 -12.21 -10.69
C ARG A 155 -20.77 -11.02 -11.63
N PHE A 156 -19.79 -11.02 -12.53
CA PHE A 156 -19.64 -9.99 -13.55
C PHE A 156 -20.91 -9.85 -14.41
N GLN A 157 -21.49 -10.96 -14.88
CA GLN A 157 -22.72 -10.91 -15.67
C GLN A 157 -23.90 -10.29 -14.92
N ASN A 158 -23.98 -10.48 -13.61
CA ASN A 158 -25.05 -9.95 -12.77
C ASN A 158 -24.80 -8.49 -12.31
N GLN A 159 -23.54 -8.15 -12.03
CA GLN A 159 -23.14 -6.85 -11.45
C GLN A 159 -22.65 -5.85 -12.50
N LEU A 160 -22.33 -6.31 -13.71
CA LEU A 160 -21.77 -5.55 -14.84
C LEU A 160 -20.40 -4.92 -14.58
N GLU A 161 -19.80 -5.21 -13.43
CA GLU A 161 -18.49 -4.74 -12.97
C GLU A 161 -17.77 -5.88 -12.25
N PHE A 162 -16.45 -5.94 -12.39
CA PHE A 162 -15.59 -6.87 -11.65
C PHE A 162 -14.20 -6.29 -11.47
N ASP A 163 -13.71 -6.28 -10.23
CA ASP A 163 -12.31 -6.01 -9.88
C ASP A 163 -11.70 -7.28 -9.28
N GLY A 164 -10.48 -7.61 -9.70
CA GLY A 164 -9.76 -8.76 -9.19
C GLY A 164 -8.28 -8.72 -9.56
N ALA A 165 -7.60 -9.84 -9.32
CA ALA A 165 -6.22 -10.00 -9.73
C ALA A 165 -5.94 -11.45 -10.12
N THR A 166 -5.01 -11.65 -11.04
CA THR A 166 -4.47 -12.95 -11.41
C THR A 166 -2.94 -12.92 -11.36
N GLN A 167 -2.31 -14.08 -11.30
CA GLN A 167 -0.87 -14.23 -11.16
C GLN A 167 -0.32 -15.08 -12.31
N TYR A 168 0.60 -14.50 -13.07
CA TYR A 168 1.47 -15.21 -14.00
C TYR A 168 2.86 -15.39 -13.38
N ASP A 169 3.69 -16.25 -13.96
CA ASP A 169 5.09 -16.46 -13.57
C ASP A 169 5.95 -15.20 -13.73
N PHE A 170 5.64 -14.36 -14.71
CA PHE A 170 6.41 -13.13 -15.00
C PHE A 170 5.81 -11.85 -14.42
N ALA A 171 4.51 -11.82 -14.13
CA ALA A 171 3.82 -10.63 -13.63
C ALA A 171 2.58 -10.98 -12.81
N ARG A 172 2.28 -10.14 -11.82
CA ARG A 172 0.93 -10.07 -11.28
C ARG A 172 0.10 -9.13 -12.15
N VAL A 173 -1.18 -9.43 -12.34
CA VAL A 173 -2.05 -8.64 -13.20
C VAL A 173 -3.32 -8.27 -12.43
N ARG A 174 -3.54 -6.96 -12.23
CA ARG A 174 -4.82 -6.47 -11.72
C ARG A 174 -5.81 -6.41 -12.86
N ILE A 175 -7.01 -6.89 -12.62
CA ILE A 175 -8.09 -7.03 -13.59
C ILE A 175 -9.21 -6.06 -13.20
N ASN A 176 -9.66 -5.25 -14.15
CA ASN A 176 -10.90 -4.50 -14.05
C ASN A 176 -11.75 -4.79 -15.30
N ILE A 177 -13.00 -5.18 -15.12
CA ILE A 177 -13.92 -5.60 -16.19
C ILE A 177 -15.23 -4.84 -16.03
N PHE A 178 -15.78 -4.36 -17.13
CA PHE A 178 -16.96 -3.51 -17.15
C PHE A 178 -17.78 -3.69 -18.41
N GLY A 179 -19.07 -3.34 -18.35
CA GLY A 179 -19.93 -3.22 -19.54
C GLY A 179 -19.60 -1.97 -20.36
N SER A 180 -19.67 -2.05 -21.70
CA SER A 180 -19.57 -0.91 -22.60
C SER A 180 -20.55 -1.02 -23.77
N LEU A 181 -20.65 0.03 -24.60
CA LEU A 181 -21.61 0.12 -25.70
C LEU A 181 -21.48 -1.03 -26.72
N LEU A 182 -20.25 -1.42 -27.07
CA LEU A 182 -19.99 -2.47 -28.07
C LEU A 182 -19.97 -3.89 -27.47
N GLY A 183 -20.13 -3.99 -26.15
CA GLY A 183 -19.96 -5.21 -25.37
C GLY A 183 -19.03 -5.01 -24.18
N PRO A 184 -18.69 -6.07 -23.44
CA PRO A 184 -17.81 -5.95 -22.28
C PRO A 184 -16.39 -5.52 -22.66
N GLY A 185 -15.73 -4.82 -21.74
CA GLY A 185 -14.34 -4.40 -21.81
C GLY A 185 -13.57 -4.83 -20.57
N MET A 186 -12.25 -4.94 -20.69
CA MET A 186 -11.35 -5.17 -19.57
C MET A 186 -10.08 -4.35 -19.68
N VAL A 187 -9.57 -3.90 -18.53
CA VAL A 187 -8.27 -3.27 -18.38
C VAL A 187 -7.44 -4.12 -17.43
N LEU A 188 -6.25 -4.46 -17.89
CA LEU A 188 -5.29 -5.26 -17.14
C LEU A 188 -4.08 -4.42 -16.81
N ARG A 189 -3.79 -4.21 -15.53
CA ARG A 189 -2.57 -3.52 -15.10
C ARG A 189 -1.49 -4.54 -14.77
N LEU A 190 -0.35 -4.43 -15.44
CA LEU A 190 0.80 -5.30 -15.22
C LEU A 190 1.60 -4.79 -14.02
N ILE A 191 1.67 -5.60 -12.97
CA ILE A 191 2.42 -5.32 -11.75
C ILE A 191 3.75 -6.09 -11.82
N PRO A 192 4.89 -5.39 -11.95
CA PRO A 192 6.20 -6.04 -12.05
C PRO A 192 6.54 -6.82 -10.78
N LEU A 193 7.16 -7.99 -10.94
CA LEU A 193 7.73 -8.76 -9.82
C LEU A 193 9.11 -8.26 -9.37
N LYS A 194 9.77 -7.46 -10.21
CA LYS A 194 11.12 -6.96 -9.92
C LYS A 194 11.08 -5.81 -8.92
N ILE A 195 11.57 -6.08 -7.72
CA ILE A 195 11.79 -5.06 -6.68
C ILE A 195 13.22 -4.54 -6.81
N LEU A 196 13.37 -3.21 -6.83
CA LEU A 196 14.69 -2.57 -6.82
C LEU A 196 15.28 -2.62 -5.41
N THR A 197 16.58 -2.85 -5.32
CA THR A 197 17.32 -2.81 -4.04
C THR A 197 17.51 -1.38 -3.55
N MET A 198 17.75 -1.20 -2.25
CA MET A 198 18.03 0.13 -1.67
C MET A 198 19.22 0.81 -2.37
N GLU A 199 20.25 0.03 -2.72
CA GLU A 199 21.45 0.49 -3.41
C GLU A 199 21.14 0.95 -4.84
N GLN A 200 20.30 0.19 -5.57
CA GLN A 200 19.85 0.57 -6.91
C GLN A 200 18.99 1.84 -6.90
N LEU A 201 18.23 2.06 -5.83
CA LEU A 201 17.47 3.28 -5.59
C LEU A 201 18.32 4.42 -5.03
N ARG A 202 19.59 4.15 -4.68
CA ARG A 202 20.52 5.09 -4.03
C ARG A 202 19.94 5.70 -2.75
N LEU A 203 19.20 4.90 -1.98
CA LEU A 203 18.65 5.35 -0.70
C LEU A 203 19.79 5.56 0.32
N PRO A 204 19.77 6.66 1.10
CA PRO A 204 20.75 6.90 2.16
C PRO A 204 20.80 5.75 3.19
N PRO A 205 21.95 5.52 3.87
CA PRO A 205 22.11 4.43 4.83
C PRO A 205 21.04 4.37 5.93
N VAL A 206 20.50 5.52 6.33
CA VAL A 206 19.44 5.64 7.34
C VAL A 206 18.22 4.76 7.04
N PHE A 207 17.88 4.52 5.78
CA PHE A 207 16.78 3.63 5.39
C PHE A 207 17.00 2.19 5.85
N ARG A 208 18.25 1.73 5.75
CA ARG A 208 18.66 0.42 6.24
C ARG A 208 18.67 0.40 7.77
N ASP A 209 19.14 1.47 8.39
CA ASP A 209 19.30 1.55 9.84
C ASP A 209 17.92 1.52 10.53
N VAL A 210 16.93 2.25 10.02
CA VAL A 210 15.55 2.21 10.58
C VAL A 210 14.88 0.84 10.43
N CYS A 211 15.25 0.03 9.44
CA CYS A 211 14.74 -1.34 9.30
C CYS A 211 15.15 -2.28 10.43
N HIS A 212 16.18 -1.94 11.23
CA HIS A 212 16.65 -2.78 12.34
C HIS A 212 15.96 -2.47 13.68
N TYR A 213 15.08 -1.48 13.74
CA TYR A 213 14.31 -1.20 14.94
C TYR A 213 13.40 -2.38 15.28
N HIS A 214 13.35 -2.76 16.56
CA HIS A 214 12.53 -3.89 16.99
C HIS A 214 11.03 -3.57 16.93
N LYS A 215 10.67 -2.32 17.27
CA LYS A 215 9.29 -1.82 17.30
C LYS A 215 9.25 -0.33 17.00
N GLY A 216 8.05 0.17 16.74
CA GLY A 216 7.79 1.59 16.53
C GLY A 216 7.13 1.88 15.19
N LEU A 217 7.02 3.15 14.82
CA LEU A 217 6.30 3.62 13.64
C LEU A 217 7.26 4.31 12.67
N ILE A 218 7.36 3.77 11.45
CA ILE A 218 8.11 4.35 10.33
C ILE A 218 7.11 4.84 9.28
N LEU A 219 7.22 6.11 8.91
CA LEU A 219 6.34 6.73 7.92
C LEU A 219 7.11 7.08 6.66
N VAL A 220 6.65 6.58 5.51
CA VAL A 220 7.14 7.03 4.19
C VAL A 220 6.04 7.84 3.54
N THR A 221 6.30 9.13 3.33
CA THR A 221 5.29 10.10 2.88
C THR A 221 5.66 10.76 1.56
N GLY A 222 4.69 11.36 0.90
CA GLY A 222 4.88 12.04 -0.38
C GLY A 222 3.61 12.02 -1.23
N PRO A 223 3.53 12.85 -2.28
CA PRO A 223 2.40 12.85 -3.18
C PRO A 223 2.29 11.52 -3.96
N THR A 224 1.19 11.35 -4.69
CA THR A 224 1.06 10.23 -5.64
C THR A 224 2.18 10.29 -6.67
N GLY A 225 2.78 9.14 -6.98
CA GLY A 225 3.88 9.05 -7.94
C GLY A 225 5.24 9.48 -7.41
N SER A 226 5.40 9.78 -6.12
CA SER A 226 6.71 10.10 -5.52
C SER A 226 7.60 8.89 -5.25
N GLY A 227 7.16 7.66 -5.56
CA GLY A 227 7.95 6.44 -5.38
C GLY A 227 7.84 5.80 -3.98
N LYS A 228 6.88 6.20 -3.13
CA LYS A 228 6.67 5.62 -1.79
C LYS A 228 6.62 4.09 -1.79
N SER A 229 5.76 3.51 -2.63
CA SER A 229 5.58 2.05 -2.71
C SER A 229 6.86 1.36 -3.17
N THR A 230 7.65 1.98 -4.07
CA THR A 230 8.94 1.45 -4.53
C THR A 230 9.97 1.45 -3.40
N THR A 231 10.06 2.54 -2.63
CA THR A 231 10.94 2.66 -1.47
C THR A 231 10.54 1.66 -0.38
N MET A 232 9.25 1.58 -0.06
CA MET A 232 8.70 0.61 0.90
C MET A 232 8.97 -0.83 0.49
N ALA A 233 8.78 -1.17 -0.79
CA ALA A 233 9.10 -2.50 -1.30
C ALA A 233 10.61 -2.81 -1.17
N ALA A 234 11.49 -1.85 -1.46
CA ALA A 234 12.93 -2.04 -1.25
C ALA A 234 13.28 -2.30 0.24
N MET A 235 12.63 -1.58 1.16
CA MET A 235 12.79 -1.78 2.61
C MET A 235 12.30 -3.15 3.07
N ILE A 236 11.11 -3.57 2.63
CA ILE A 236 10.58 -4.90 2.96
C ILE A 236 11.42 -6.01 2.33
N ASP A 237 11.89 -5.86 1.09
CA ASP A 237 12.75 -6.86 0.45
C ASP A 237 14.13 -6.97 1.12
N TYR A 238 14.69 -5.87 1.63
CA TYR A 238 15.89 -5.89 2.47
C TYR A 238 15.67 -6.73 3.73
N ILE A 239 14.62 -6.42 4.51
CA ILE A 239 14.30 -7.18 5.72
C ILE A 239 14.06 -8.66 5.41
N ASN A 240 13.34 -8.93 4.32
CA ASN A 240 13.03 -10.28 3.87
C ASN A 240 14.27 -11.13 3.57
N LYS A 241 15.32 -10.51 3.04
CA LYS A 241 16.60 -11.18 2.77
C LYS A 241 17.42 -11.37 4.05
N GLU A 242 17.46 -10.36 4.91
CA GLU A 242 18.44 -10.27 5.99
C GLU A 242 17.92 -10.76 7.35
N MET A 243 16.61 -10.81 7.59
CA MET A 243 16.04 -11.04 8.92
C MET A 243 14.99 -12.16 8.94
N PRO A 244 15.03 -13.09 9.92
CA PRO A 244 14.01 -14.12 10.07
C PRO A 244 12.79 -13.54 10.81
N LYS A 245 11.92 -12.85 10.08
CA LYS A 245 10.78 -12.09 10.61
C LYS A 245 9.46 -12.53 9.99
N HIS A 246 8.35 -12.31 10.67
CA HIS A 246 7.01 -12.43 10.10
C HIS A 246 6.49 -11.04 9.71
N ILE A 247 6.26 -10.84 8.41
CA ILE A 247 5.84 -9.56 7.83
C ILE A 247 4.43 -9.72 7.26
N ILE A 248 3.51 -8.87 7.72
CA ILE A 248 2.16 -8.77 7.16
C ILE A 248 2.01 -7.43 6.46
N THR A 249 1.58 -7.43 5.20
CA THR A 249 1.23 -6.19 4.48
C THR A 249 -0.28 -6.12 4.25
N ILE A 250 -0.84 -4.92 4.35
CA ILE A 250 -2.25 -4.62 4.08
C ILE A 250 -2.27 -3.45 3.11
N GLU A 251 -2.67 -3.68 1.87
CA GLU A 251 -2.52 -2.74 0.75
C GLU A 251 -3.82 -2.60 -0.06
N ASP A 252 -3.96 -1.51 -0.82
CA ASP A 252 -5.12 -1.22 -1.68
C ASP A 252 -4.70 -0.43 -2.93
N PRO A 253 -4.34 -1.09 -4.04
CA PRO A 253 -4.05 -2.52 -4.16
C PRO A 253 -2.61 -2.85 -3.72
N ILE A 254 -2.23 -4.13 -3.78
CA ILE A 254 -0.82 -4.53 -3.63
C ILE A 254 -0.05 -4.10 -4.89
N GLU A 255 1.02 -3.31 -4.70
CA GLU A 255 1.82 -2.73 -5.79
C GLU A 255 3.09 -3.54 -6.10
N PHE A 256 3.59 -4.33 -5.14
CA PHE A 256 4.77 -5.17 -5.31
C PHE A 256 4.52 -6.53 -4.67
N VAL A 257 4.86 -7.61 -5.37
CA VAL A 257 4.72 -8.97 -4.83
C VAL A 257 6.05 -9.43 -4.26
N HIS A 258 6.04 -9.75 -2.96
CA HIS A 258 7.20 -10.28 -2.26
C HIS A 258 7.08 -11.79 -2.08
N GLN A 259 8.07 -12.53 -2.58
CA GLN A 259 8.22 -13.94 -2.22
C GLN A 259 8.94 -14.04 -0.88
N SER A 260 8.45 -14.90 0.02
CA SER A 260 9.12 -15.21 1.29
C SER A 260 10.53 -15.75 1.04
N LYS A 261 11.51 -15.23 1.80
CA LYS A 261 12.92 -15.65 1.75
C LYS A 261 13.34 -16.07 3.16
N LYS A 262 14.13 -15.24 3.85
CA LYS A 262 14.49 -15.45 5.24
C LYS A 262 13.31 -15.05 6.15
N ALA A 263 12.58 -14.00 5.77
CA ALA A 263 11.31 -13.66 6.39
C ALA A 263 10.13 -14.41 5.75
N LEU A 264 9.08 -14.63 6.54
CA LEU A 264 7.77 -15.04 6.07
C LEU A 264 6.96 -13.79 5.72
N ILE A 265 6.44 -13.70 4.50
CA ILE A 265 5.61 -12.56 4.05
C ILE A 265 4.19 -13.01 3.75
N ARG A 266 3.22 -12.26 4.27
CA ARG A 266 1.78 -12.41 4.00
C ARG A 266 1.23 -11.06 3.52
N GLN A 267 0.85 -10.97 2.25
CA GLN A 267 0.26 -9.75 1.70
C GLN A 267 -1.26 -9.86 1.59
N ARG A 268 -1.97 -8.83 2.05
CA ARG A 268 -3.43 -8.72 1.97
C ARG A 268 -3.80 -7.52 1.13
N GLU A 269 -4.76 -7.74 0.25
CA GLU A 269 -5.33 -6.68 -0.58
C GLU A 269 -6.74 -6.39 -0.07
N VAL A 270 -7.03 -5.13 0.20
CA VAL A 270 -8.37 -4.69 0.58
C VAL A 270 -9.32 -4.83 -0.61
N GLY A 271 -10.53 -5.30 -0.36
CA GLY A 271 -11.51 -5.69 -1.39
C GLY A 271 -11.38 -7.13 -1.88
N ILE A 272 -10.19 -7.74 -1.80
CA ILE A 272 -9.95 -9.13 -2.26
C ILE A 272 -9.74 -10.09 -1.09
N HIS A 273 -8.73 -9.84 -0.25
CA HIS A 273 -8.34 -10.71 0.86
C HIS A 273 -8.97 -10.28 2.20
N THR A 274 -9.43 -9.03 2.29
CA THR A 274 -10.09 -8.45 3.45
C THR A 274 -11.06 -7.36 2.98
N LEU A 275 -12.16 -7.16 3.71
CA LEU A 275 -13.16 -6.15 3.32
C LEU A 275 -12.73 -4.71 3.63
N LYS A 276 -11.96 -4.51 4.71
CA LYS A 276 -11.55 -3.19 5.21
C LYS A 276 -10.15 -3.24 5.81
N PHE A 277 -9.45 -2.11 5.77
CA PHE A 277 -8.14 -1.93 6.38
C PHE A 277 -8.14 -2.22 7.89
N ASP A 278 -9.09 -1.63 8.62
CA ASP A 278 -9.17 -1.72 10.07
C ASP A 278 -9.35 -3.17 10.56
N ASN A 279 -10.20 -3.94 9.89
CA ASN A 279 -10.41 -5.36 10.16
C ASN A 279 -9.13 -6.18 9.95
N ALA A 280 -8.44 -5.94 8.83
CA ALA A 280 -7.20 -6.64 8.51
C ALA A 280 -6.10 -6.34 9.52
N LEU A 281 -6.00 -5.08 9.95
CA LEU A 281 -4.98 -4.63 10.89
C LEU A 281 -5.23 -5.17 12.30
N LYS A 282 -6.50 -5.18 12.76
CA LYS A 282 -6.88 -5.83 14.03
C LYS A 282 -6.62 -7.33 14.01
N ALA A 283 -6.87 -8.00 12.89
CA ALA A 283 -6.58 -9.41 12.73
C ALA A 283 -5.08 -9.69 12.74
N ALA A 284 -4.29 -8.87 12.02
CA ALA A 284 -2.83 -9.00 11.94
C ALA A 284 -2.18 -9.03 13.33
N LEU A 285 -2.67 -8.25 14.30
CA LEU A 285 -2.17 -8.27 15.68
C LEU A 285 -2.26 -9.62 16.41
N ARG A 286 -3.05 -10.57 15.90
CA ARG A 286 -3.18 -11.93 16.46
C ARG A 286 -2.54 -13.01 15.60
N GLU A 287 -1.82 -12.61 14.57
CA GLU A 287 -1.18 -13.49 13.60
C GLU A 287 0.32 -13.63 13.85
N ASP A 288 0.78 -13.22 15.03
CA ASP A 288 2.19 -13.25 15.43
C ASP A 288 3.13 -12.49 14.45
N PRO A 289 2.82 -11.25 14.01
CA PRO A 289 3.72 -10.51 13.15
C PRO A 289 4.86 -9.89 13.96
N ASP A 290 6.03 -9.75 13.35
CA ASP A 290 7.05 -8.82 13.81
C ASP A 290 6.85 -7.44 13.19
N ILE A 291 6.43 -7.41 11.91
CA ILE A 291 6.33 -6.19 11.10
C ILE A 291 4.97 -6.13 10.43
N ILE A 292 4.35 -4.95 10.48
CA ILE A 292 3.08 -4.68 9.82
C ILE A 292 3.26 -3.49 8.87
N LEU A 293 3.05 -3.72 7.58
CA LEU A 293 2.99 -2.64 6.57
C LEU A 293 1.53 -2.28 6.30
N ILE A 294 1.22 -1.00 6.43
CA ILE A 294 -0.08 -0.42 6.11
C ILE A 294 0.10 0.46 4.86
N GLY A 295 -0.55 0.05 3.76
CA GLY A 295 -0.40 0.69 2.45
C GLY A 295 -0.67 2.19 2.49
N GLU A 296 -1.71 2.62 3.20
CA GLU A 296 -2.00 4.04 3.45
C GLU A 296 -2.78 4.23 4.76
N MET A 297 -2.46 5.28 5.52
CA MET A 297 -3.21 5.66 6.72
C MET A 297 -4.08 6.89 6.43
N ARG A 298 -5.35 6.64 6.10
CA ARG A 298 -6.30 7.69 5.70
C ARG A 298 -7.14 8.24 6.85
N ASP A 299 -7.48 7.38 7.81
CA ASP A 299 -8.46 7.65 8.85
C ASP A 299 -7.89 7.47 10.26
N LYS A 300 -8.63 8.04 11.22
CA LYS A 300 -8.27 8.05 12.64
C LYS A 300 -8.19 6.64 13.21
N GLU A 301 -9.08 5.74 12.78
CA GLU A 301 -9.15 4.35 13.23
C GLU A 301 -7.89 3.55 12.86
N THR A 302 -7.42 3.71 11.62
CA THR A 302 -6.21 3.05 11.11
C THR A 302 -4.99 3.57 11.84
N VAL A 303 -4.84 4.90 12.00
CA VAL A 303 -3.73 5.52 12.74
C VAL A 303 -3.70 5.06 14.20
N ASN A 304 -4.85 5.03 14.88
CA ASN A 304 -4.94 4.56 16.26
C ASN A 304 -4.51 3.10 16.41
N THR A 305 -4.90 2.25 15.46
CA THR A 305 -4.54 0.83 15.51
C THR A 305 -3.05 0.63 15.19
N ALA A 306 -2.51 1.40 14.25
CA ALA A 306 -1.08 1.42 13.93
C ALA A 306 -0.22 1.85 15.13
N LEU A 307 -0.61 2.92 15.81
CA LEU A 307 0.09 3.39 17.02
C LEU A 307 0.04 2.36 18.15
N LYS A 308 -1.12 1.75 18.39
CA LYS A 308 -1.23 0.65 19.37
C LYS A 308 -0.30 -0.51 19.02
N ALA A 309 -0.26 -0.93 17.75
CA ALA A 309 0.64 -1.99 17.29
C ALA A 309 2.12 -1.63 17.52
N ALA A 310 2.50 -0.39 17.19
CA ALA A 310 3.85 0.13 17.40
C ALA A 310 4.25 0.14 18.89
N GLN A 311 3.33 0.50 19.78
CA GLN A 311 3.55 0.49 21.23
C GLN A 311 3.68 -0.93 21.79
N THR A 312 2.90 -1.88 21.26
CA THR A 312 2.82 -3.27 21.74
C THR A 312 3.90 -4.20 21.17
N GLY A 313 4.97 -3.66 20.59
CA GLY A 313 6.16 -4.44 20.24
C GLY A 313 6.34 -4.75 18.75
N HIS A 314 5.52 -4.19 17.88
CA HIS A 314 5.61 -4.39 16.44
C HIS A 314 6.34 -3.24 15.77
N LEU A 315 7.08 -3.51 14.70
CA LEU A 315 7.53 -2.46 13.79
C LEU A 315 6.43 -2.21 12.76
N VAL A 316 5.83 -1.03 12.79
CA VAL A 316 4.76 -0.64 11.90
C VAL A 316 5.32 0.32 10.86
N MET A 317 5.07 0.02 9.59
CA MET A 317 5.42 0.90 8.48
C MET A 317 4.14 1.37 7.80
N GLY A 318 4.05 2.67 7.49
CA GLY A 318 2.86 3.22 6.85
C GLY A 318 3.16 4.35 5.88
N THR A 319 2.20 4.65 5.01
CA THR A 319 2.31 5.80 4.10
C THR A 319 1.24 6.86 4.34
N LEU A 320 1.61 8.12 4.09
CA LEU A 320 0.72 9.28 4.05
C LEU A 320 1.06 10.19 2.86
N HIS A 321 0.13 11.09 2.53
CA HIS A 321 0.21 11.98 1.38
C HIS A 321 0.68 13.41 1.76
N THR A 322 1.78 13.50 2.50
CA THR A 322 2.42 14.76 2.93
C THR A 322 3.81 14.90 2.32
N ASN A 323 4.27 16.12 2.08
CA ASN A 323 5.54 16.38 1.40
C ASN A 323 6.68 16.84 2.32
N SER A 324 6.47 16.82 3.64
CA SER A 324 7.49 17.14 4.64
C SER A 324 7.30 16.29 5.89
N ALA A 325 8.39 15.99 6.58
CA ALA A 325 8.38 15.24 7.81
C ALA A 325 7.54 15.94 8.90
N VAL A 326 7.76 17.24 9.12
CA VAL A 326 7.04 18.01 10.15
C VAL A 326 5.56 18.18 9.80
N LYS A 327 5.23 18.45 8.52
CA LYS A 327 3.82 18.49 8.07
C LYS A 327 3.11 17.14 8.23
N THR A 328 3.84 16.03 8.25
CA THR A 328 3.25 14.71 8.52
C THR A 328 2.75 14.62 9.95
N LEU A 329 3.49 15.16 10.92
CA LEU A 329 3.05 15.25 12.33
C LEU A 329 1.75 16.05 12.43
N GLU A 330 1.73 17.24 11.82
CA GLU A 330 0.54 18.11 11.79
C GLU A 330 -0.66 17.41 11.13
N ARG A 331 -0.43 16.71 10.02
CA ARG A 331 -1.48 15.98 9.32
C ARG A 331 -2.08 14.88 10.19
N ILE A 332 -1.26 14.13 10.91
CA ILE A 332 -1.75 13.10 11.85
C ILE A 332 -2.59 13.75 12.95
N LEU A 333 -2.08 14.81 13.58
CA LEU A 333 -2.78 15.52 14.66
C LEU A 333 -4.10 16.15 14.17
N SER A 334 -4.18 16.57 12.91
CA SER A 334 -5.41 17.13 12.32
C SER A 334 -6.59 16.16 12.22
N LEU A 335 -6.36 14.85 12.41
CA LEU A 335 -7.41 13.83 12.46
C LEU A 335 -8.15 13.80 13.80
N TYR A 336 -7.66 14.52 14.81
CA TYR A 336 -8.13 14.47 16.19
C TYR A 336 -8.72 15.81 16.65
N SER A 337 -9.67 15.76 17.58
CA SER A 337 -10.21 16.97 18.20
C SER A 337 -9.15 17.66 19.06
N ALA A 338 -9.36 18.93 19.40
CA ALA A 338 -8.42 19.69 20.22
C ALA A 338 -8.15 19.02 21.58
N GLU A 339 -9.16 18.37 22.19
CA GLU A 339 -8.97 17.68 23.48
C GLU A 339 -8.13 16.40 23.35
N GLU A 340 -8.09 15.78 22.18
CA GLU A 340 -7.37 14.53 21.93
C GLU A 340 -5.92 14.76 21.48
N GLN A 341 -5.59 15.94 20.96
CA GLN A 341 -4.30 16.21 20.32
C GLN A 341 -3.11 16.06 21.28
N ASP A 342 -3.23 16.48 22.54
CA ASP A 342 -2.13 16.36 23.51
C ASP A 342 -1.83 14.89 23.82
N ALA A 343 -2.86 14.08 24.05
CA ALA A 343 -2.70 12.64 24.27
C ALA A 343 -2.09 11.95 23.03
N MET A 344 -2.53 12.34 21.84
CA MET A 344 -2.02 11.78 20.59
C MET A 344 -0.57 12.17 20.30
N ARG A 345 -0.19 13.39 20.66
CA ARG A 345 1.17 13.88 20.56
C ARG A 345 2.12 13.08 21.45
N MET A 346 1.71 12.79 22.69
CA MET A 346 2.45 11.89 23.59
C MET A 346 2.60 10.50 22.95
N ALA A 347 1.50 9.88 22.54
CA ALA A 347 1.51 8.54 21.95
C ALA A 347 2.38 8.47 20.68
N LEU A 348 2.30 9.49 19.81
CA LEU A 348 3.10 9.58 18.59
C LEU A 348 4.58 9.74 18.92
N SER A 349 4.93 10.62 19.87
CA SER A 349 6.33 10.84 20.28
C SER A 349 7.00 9.58 20.83
N GLU A 350 6.24 8.69 21.49
CA GLU A 350 6.74 7.44 22.05
C GLU A 350 6.85 6.32 21.02
N SER A 351 5.99 6.35 20.00
CA SER A 351 5.90 5.29 19.00
C SER A 351 6.75 5.55 17.77
N LEU A 352 6.98 6.81 17.42
CA LEU A 352 7.65 7.21 16.18
C LEU A 352 9.12 6.78 16.18
N VAL A 353 9.57 6.22 15.07
CA VAL A 353 10.98 5.93 14.76
C VAL A 353 11.50 6.97 13.77
N SER A 354 10.79 7.13 12.65
CA SER A 354 11.20 8.06 11.60
C SER A 354 10.05 8.50 10.71
N ILE A 355 10.18 9.68 10.12
CA ILE A 355 9.34 10.16 9.01
C ILE A 355 10.24 10.50 7.83
N ILE A 356 9.91 9.95 6.67
CA ILE A 356 10.65 10.08 5.43
C ILE A 356 9.70 10.64 4.38
N ALA A 357 9.71 11.95 4.15
CA ALA A 357 8.97 12.52 3.02
C ALA A 357 9.81 12.43 1.75
N GLN A 358 9.19 12.05 0.64
CA GLN A 358 9.87 11.74 -0.62
C GLN A 358 9.22 12.47 -1.79
N GLY A 359 10.07 13.02 -2.67
CA GLY A 359 9.73 13.48 -4.01
C GLY A 359 10.59 12.81 -5.08
N LEU A 360 10.22 12.98 -6.35
CA LEU A 360 11.04 12.55 -7.49
C LEU A 360 11.35 13.75 -8.39
N CYS A 361 12.60 13.85 -8.83
CA CYS A 361 13.04 14.84 -9.81
C CYS A 361 13.58 14.14 -11.06
N ARG A 362 13.59 14.84 -12.19
CA ARG A 362 14.21 14.35 -13.43
C ARG A 362 15.72 14.55 -13.36
N THR A 363 16.46 13.53 -13.76
CA THR A 363 17.93 13.57 -13.82
C THR A 363 18.43 13.98 -15.20
N THR A 364 19.70 14.37 -15.28
CA THR A 364 20.39 14.77 -16.51
C THR A 364 20.45 13.65 -17.55
N ASP A 365 20.39 12.38 -17.13
CA ASP A 365 20.29 11.20 -17.99
C ASP A 365 18.84 10.85 -18.43
N GLY A 366 17.87 11.72 -18.11
CA GLY A 366 16.45 11.55 -18.48
C GLY A 366 15.68 10.56 -17.60
N LYS A 367 16.30 9.98 -16.57
CA LYS A 367 15.62 9.12 -15.58
C LYS A 367 15.02 9.97 -14.44
N ARG A 368 14.72 9.32 -13.31
CA ARG A 368 14.20 9.96 -12.10
C ARG A 368 15.03 9.54 -10.90
N MET A 369 15.23 10.46 -9.96
CA MET A 369 15.88 10.21 -8.67
C MET A 369 14.98 10.67 -7.53
N ALA A 370 15.03 9.98 -6.41
CA ALA A 370 14.36 10.40 -5.20
C ALA A 370 15.17 11.45 -4.43
N TYR A 371 14.47 12.39 -3.81
CA TYR A 371 15.02 13.32 -2.83
C TYR A 371 14.12 13.28 -1.59
N HIS A 372 14.71 13.54 -0.43
CA HIS A 372 14.11 13.17 0.86
C HIS A 372 14.13 14.31 1.89
N ASP A 373 13.12 14.33 2.74
CA ASP A 373 13.05 15.07 4.01
C ASP A 373 12.93 14.03 5.13
N ILE A 374 14.02 13.78 5.86
CA ILE A 374 14.15 12.66 6.81
C ILE A 374 14.27 13.19 8.23
N LEU A 375 13.29 12.84 9.07
CA LEU A 375 13.27 13.07 10.50
C LEU A 375 13.45 11.75 11.23
N ILE A 376 14.43 11.68 12.14
CA ILE A 376 14.63 10.57 13.08
C ILE A 376 14.15 11.00 14.47
N ASN A 377 13.37 10.16 15.14
CA ASN A 377 12.80 10.51 16.45
C ASN A 377 13.81 10.29 17.59
N THR A 378 14.79 11.19 17.71
CA THR A 378 15.73 11.24 18.84
C THR A 378 15.02 11.69 20.13
N GLU A 379 15.66 11.57 21.30
CA GLU A 379 15.08 12.04 22.57
C GLU A 379 14.74 13.55 22.54
N THR A 380 15.54 14.36 21.84
CA THR A 380 15.26 15.79 21.65
C THR A 380 14.04 16.01 20.76
N VAL A 381 13.95 15.28 19.62
CA VAL A 381 12.77 15.36 18.75
C VAL A 381 11.52 14.91 19.49
N LYS A 382 11.61 13.86 20.31
CA LYS A 382 10.52 13.38 21.14
C LYS A 382 10.01 14.46 22.10
N ASP A 383 10.90 15.15 22.82
CA ASP A 383 10.55 16.27 23.70
C ASP A 383 9.86 17.42 22.92
N TYR A 384 10.38 17.75 21.73
CA TYR A 384 9.79 18.78 20.88
C TYR A 384 8.42 18.38 20.31
N ILE A 385 8.24 17.12 19.92
CA ILE A 385 6.93 16.60 19.52
C ILE A 385 5.98 16.77 20.70
N GLN A 386 6.33 16.31 21.90
CA GLN A 386 5.49 16.40 23.11
C GLN A 386 5.07 17.84 23.45
N LYS A 387 5.95 18.81 23.24
CA LYS A 387 5.69 20.23 23.47
C LYS A 387 5.05 20.96 22.28
N GLY A 388 4.92 20.32 21.12
CA GLY A 388 4.40 20.92 19.89
C GLY A 388 5.32 21.96 19.26
N ARG A 389 6.63 21.83 19.46
CA ARG A 389 7.65 22.77 18.98
C ARG A 389 8.14 22.37 17.58
N ASN A 390 7.22 22.41 16.61
CA ASN A 390 7.50 21.99 15.23
C ASN A 390 8.64 22.79 14.58
N ASP A 391 8.73 24.10 14.86
CA ASP A 391 9.79 24.96 14.34
C ASP A 391 11.18 24.56 14.88
N GLU A 392 11.25 24.13 16.14
CA GLU A 392 12.51 23.64 16.74
C GLU A 392 12.94 22.31 16.10
N ILE A 393 12.00 21.45 15.69
CA ILE A 393 12.29 20.22 14.92
C ILE A 393 12.86 20.57 13.55
N LEU A 394 12.27 21.55 12.84
CA LEU A 394 12.77 22.00 11.53
C LEU A 394 14.19 22.55 11.62
N ALA A 395 14.47 23.39 12.62
CA ALA A 395 15.81 23.91 12.86
C ALA A 395 16.81 22.78 13.18
N LEU A 396 16.41 21.83 14.03
CA LEU A 396 17.24 20.68 14.39
C LEU A 396 17.60 19.83 13.16
N MET A 397 16.66 19.56 12.27
CA MET A 397 16.89 18.83 11.02
C MET A 397 17.85 19.57 10.07
N ALA A 398 17.80 20.91 10.07
CA ALA A 398 18.70 21.73 9.26
C ALA A 398 20.14 21.74 9.79
N GLU A 399 20.35 21.52 11.08
CA GLU A 399 21.68 21.54 11.70
C GLU A 399 22.31 20.15 11.85
N ASN A 400 21.51 19.10 12.13
CA ASN A 400 22.03 17.80 12.58
C ASN A 400 21.96 16.72 11.50
N GLU A 401 23.04 16.56 10.73
CA GLU A 401 23.16 15.44 9.77
C GLU A 401 23.65 14.13 10.42
N PHE A 402 24.20 14.18 11.64
CA PHE A 402 24.87 13.04 12.27
C PHE A 402 23.96 11.84 12.49
N ASP A 403 22.68 12.06 12.86
CA ASP A 403 21.70 11.00 13.09
C ASP A 403 21.02 10.52 11.78
N GLY A 404 21.50 10.96 10.62
CA GLY A 404 20.92 10.63 9.32
C GLY A 404 19.69 11.46 8.96
N MET A 405 19.41 12.54 9.70
CA MET A 405 18.41 13.52 9.28
C MET A 405 18.91 14.30 8.07
N VAL A 406 17.99 14.67 7.19
CA VAL A 406 18.29 15.52 6.03
C VAL A 406 17.06 16.34 5.69
N THR A 407 17.25 17.62 5.40
CA THR A 407 16.16 18.45 4.86
C THR A 407 16.01 18.23 3.36
N MET A 408 14.81 18.49 2.85
CA MET A 408 14.53 18.35 1.42
C MET A 408 15.50 19.19 0.53
N ASN A 409 15.84 20.41 0.96
CA ASN A 409 16.79 21.27 0.25
C ASN A 409 18.21 20.71 0.26
N LYS A 410 18.69 20.18 1.40
CA LYS A 410 20.00 19.49 1.45
C LYS A 410 20.04 18.26 0.56
N SER A 411 18.98 17.45 0.55
CA SER A 411 18.88 16.28 -0.31
C SER A 411 18.94 16.66 -1.80
N ILE A 412 18.17 17.68 -2.22
CA ILE A 412 18.20 18.19 -3.59
C ILE A 412 19.57 18.79 -3.95
N PHE A 413 20.16 19.56 -3.05
CA PHE A 413 21.47 20.18 -3.27
C PHE A 413 22.58 19.15 -3.44
N SER A 414 22.55 18.06 -2.67
CA SER A 414 23.47 16.92 -2.85
C SER A 414 23.36 16.32 -4.25
N LEU A 415 22.14 16.10 -4.76
CA LEU A 415 21.94 15.62 -6.14
C LEU A 415 22.50 16.57 -7.20
N TYR A 416 22.42 17.88 -6.96
CA TYR A 416 23.02 18.89 -7.82
C TYR A 416 24.55 18.85 -7.77
N GLN A 417 25.14 18.76 -6.57
CA GLN A 417 26.60 18.66 -6.39
C GLN A 417 27.18 17.41 -7.07
N GLU A 418 26.43 16.30 -7.09
CA GLU A 418 26.79 15.08 -7.81
C GLU A 418 26.61 15.18 -9.35
N GLY A 419 26.08 16.29 -9.86
CA GLY A 419 25.83 16.50 -11.30
C GLY A 419 24.65 15.70 -11.86
N LEU A 420 23.78 15.17 -10.99
CA LEU A 420 22.65 14.33 -11.39
C LEU A 420 21.43 15.15 -11.84
N ILE A 421 21.32 16.38 -11.38
CA ILE A 421 20.26 17.33 -11.75
C ILE A 421 20.85 18.69 -12.11
N THR A 422 20.10 19.48 -12.88
CA THR A 422 20.51 20.85 -13.23
C THR A 422 20.12 21.84 -12.13
N GLU A 423 20.70 23.05 -12.19
CA GLU A 423 20.36 24.15 -11.27
C GLU A 423 18.85 24.49 -11.36
N GLU A 424 18.28 24.49 -12.56
CA GLU A 424 16.87 24.78 -12.79
C GLU A 424 15.97 23.74 -12.10
N VAL A 425 16.32 22.46 -12.21
CA VAL A 425 15.60 21.37 -11.53
C VAL A 425 15.71 21.52 -10.01
N ALA A 426 16.88 21.86 -9.49
CA ALA A 426 17.07 22.06 -8.06
C ALA A 426 16.17 23.19 -7.53
N LEU A 427 16.11 24.33 -8.23
CA LEU A 427 15.22 25.45 -7.91
C LEU A 427 13.73 25.13 -8.12
N GLU A 428 13.38 24.30 -9.10
CA GLU A 428 12.00 23.89 -9.34
C GLU A 428 11.45 23.01 -8.22
N MET A 429 12.23 22.00 -7.79
CA MET A 429 11.76 20.99 -6.84
C MET A 429 11.89 21.42 -5.38
N SER A 430 12.68 22.47 -5.09
CA SER A 430 12.93 22.97 -3.74
C SER A 430 11.66 23.54 -3.08
N PRO A 431 11.29 23.10 -1.86
CA PRO A 431 10.19 23.70 -1.11
C PRO A 431 10.45 25.16 -0.72
N THR A 432 11.72 25.54 -0.47
CA THR A 432 12.12 26.90 -0.10
C THR A 432 13.12 27.44 -1.11
N ARG A 433 12.62 27.97 -2.23
CA ARG A 433 13.45 28.41 -3.39
C ARG A 433 14.57 29.38 -3.04
N ASN A 434 14.32 30.30 -2.11
CA ASN A 434 15.33 31.29 -1.70
C ASN A 434 16.51 30.64 -0.98
N GLU A 435 16.26 29.67 -0.11
CA GLU A 435 17.29 28.90 0.59
C GLU A 435 18.12 28.10 -0.43
N MET A 436 17.46 27.39 -1.34
CA MET A 436 18.15 26.67 -2.42
C MET A 436 19.02 27.60 -3.28
N ALA A 437 18.51 28.78 -3.66
CA ALA A 437 19.30 29.76 -4.41
C ALA A 437 20.53 30.27 -3.63
N MET A 438 20.47 30.34 -2.29
CA MET A 438 21.63 30.66 -1.45
C MET A 438 22.65 29.52 -1.44
N MET A 439 22.18 28.27 -1.28
CA MET A 439 23.03 27.07 -1.32
C MET A 439 23.78 26.95 -2.67
N LEU A 440 23.08 27.13 -3.78
CA LEU A 440 23.65 27.10 -5.13
C LEU A 440 24.72 28.17 -5.38
N ARG A 441 24.62 29.33 -4.71
CA ARG A 441 25.61 30.41 -4.77
C ARG A 441 26.79 30.22 -3.81
N GLY A 442 26.84 29.13 -3.07
CA GLY A 442 27.87 28.87 -2.04
C GLY A 442 27.76 29.80 -0.83
N ARG A 443 26.55 30.28 -0.51
CA ARG A 443 26.27 31.17 0.63
C ARG A 443 25.48 30.45 1.73
N PHE A 444 26.05 29.37 2.24
CA PHE A 444 25.47 28.60 3.34
C PHE A 444 26.53 28.21 4.35
#